data_AF-A0AAE0FXS0-F1
#
_entry.id   AF-A0AAE0FXS0-F1
#
_cell.length_a   1.000
_cell.length_b   1.000
_cell.length_c   1.000
_cell.angle_alpha   90.00
_cell.angle_beta   90.00
_cell.angle_gamma   90.00
#
_symmetry.space_group_name_H-M   'P 1'
#
loop_
_entity.id
_entity.type
_entity.pdbx_description
1 polymer ?
#
loop_
_entity_poly.entity_id
_entity_poly.type
_entity_poly.pdbx_seq_one_letter_code
_entity_poly.pdbx_strand_id
1 'polypeptide(L)'
;EEYFHRILKPSPDEKRLVQVEAARARGESQGKPEEVVSVFSWFETWLCHRCLELSITQEELQQHLTARFTGASESSLDVRISALMNAGLLTRMVAQVSNQRGTCYWFSIPGIGVLAKNLVHGRTELEGLLSRRRYCEILQKELEKRKLHNSSLGMCFHIRDLLGSGKMKSSATTCGALLRLVRN
;
A
#
# COMPACT_ATOMS: atom_id res chain seq x y z
N GLU A 1 26.02 -15.44 -14.76
CA GLU A 1 24.57 -15.65 -14.51
C GLU A 1 24.05 -15.00 -13.23
N GLU A 2 24.86 -14.84 -12.17
CA GLU A 2 24.44 -14.19 -10.90
C GLU A 2 24.01 -12.70 -11.00
N TYR A 3 24.40 -11.99 -12.07
CA TYR A 3 24.09 -10.56 -12.21
C TYR A 3 22.66 -10.29 -12.72
N PHE A 4 22.06 -11.23 -13.46
CA PHE A 4 20.73 -11.05 -14.05
C PHE A 4 19.59 -11.25 -13.04
N HIS A 5 19.80 -12.09 -12.02
CA HIS A 5 18.82 -12.26 -10.93
C HIS A 5 18.71 -11.04 -10.01
N ARG A 6 19.71 -10.13 -9.98
CA ARG A 6 19.66 -8.90 -9.18
C ARG A 6 18.85 -7.76 -9.82
N ILE A 7 18.52 -7.83 -11.11
CA ILE A 7 17.90 -6.74 -11.86
C ILE A 7 16.39 -6.92 -12.04
N LEU A 8 15.89 -8.15 -11.91
CA LEU A 8 14.45 -8.41 -11.91
C LEU A 8 13.88 -7.96 -10.56
N LYS A 9 13.24 -6.78 -10.55
CA LYS A 9 12.40 -6.39 -9.43
C LYS A 9 11.37 -7.51 -9.25
N PRO A 10 11.21 -8.05 -8.02
CA PRO A 10 10.36 -9.20 -7.83
C PRO A 10 8.95 -8.90 -8.32
N SER A 11 8.34 -9.91 -8.95
CA SER A 11 6.97 -9.83 -9.43
C SER A 11 6.03 -9.50 -8.25
N PRO A 12 4.84 -8.94 -8.49
CA PRO A 12 3.86 -8.70 -7.42
C PRO A 12 3.57 -9.95 -6.59
N ASP A 13 3.56 -11.12 -7.22
CA ASP A 13 3.32 -12.41 -6.56
C ASP A 13 4.50 -12.83 -5.69
N GLU A 14 5.74 -12.67 -6.17
CA GLU A 14 6.95 -12.90 -5.38
C GLU A 14 7.04 -11.97 -4.17
N LYS A 15 6.66 -10.69 -4.33
CA LYS A 15 6.61 -9.75 -3.20
C LYS A 15 5.56 -10.12 -2.16
N ARG A 16 4.43 -10.67 -2.60
CA ARG A 16 3.37 -11.16 -1.70
C ARG A 16 3.87 -12.36 -0.92
N LEU A 17 4.52 -13.31 -1.59
CA LEU A 17 5.11 -14.49 -0.96
C LEU A 17 6.12 -14.08 0.13
N VAL A 18 7.07 -13.21 -0.22
CA VAL A 18 8.06 -12.67 0.73
C VAL A 18 7.39 -11.99 1.93
N GLN A 19 6.28 -11.27 1.73
CA GLN A 19 5.56 -10.63 2.83
C GLN A 19 4.92 -11.64 3.76
N VAL A 20 4.29 -12.70 3.23
CA VAL A 20 3.67 -13.76 4.04
C VAL A 20 4.72 -14.54 4.81
N GLU A 21 5.81 -14.94 4.15
CA GLU A 21 6.94 -15.62 4.78
C GLU A 21 7.55 -14.78 5.91
N ALA A 22 7.77 -13.49 5.66
CA ALA A 22 8.29 -12.59 6.68
C ALA A 22 7.31 -12.41 7.85
N ALA A 23 5.99 -12.41 7.60
CA ALA A 23 4.98 -12.36 8.66
C ALA A 23 4.98 -13.63 9.52
N ARG A 24 5.10 -14.79 8.87
CA ARG A 24 5.23 -16.08 9.53
C ARG A 24 6.49 -16.14 10.40
N ALA A 25 7.66 -15.85 9.83
CA ALA A 25 8.93 -15.86 10.56
C ALA A 25 8.93 -14.90 11.76
N ARG A 26 8.31 -13.71 11.61
CA ARG A 26 8.10 -12.80 12.74
C ARG A 26 7.21 -13.42 13.82
N GLY A 27 6.11 -14.06 13.44
CA GLY A 27 5.22 -14.74 14.38
C GLY A 27 5.91 -15.84 15.17
N GLU A 28 6.69 -16.68 14.49
CA GLU A 28 7.50 -17.75 15.10
C GLU A 28 8.55 -17.18 16.07
N SER A 29 9.30 -16.15 15.64
CA SER A 29 10.30 -15.48 16.49
C SER A 29 9.71 -14.80 17.74
N GLN A 30 8.44 -14.39 17.68
CA GLN A 30 7.71 -13.77 18.78
C GLN A 30 7.06 -14.80 19.72
N GLY A 31 7.23 -16.09 19.46
CA GLY A 31 6.62 -17.16 20.25
C GLY A 31 5.09 -17.16 20.17
N LYS A 32 4.51 -16.70 19.06
CA LYS A 32 3.05 -16.78 18.88
C LYS A 32 2.61 -18.24 18.82
N PRO A 33 1.40 -18.58 19.30
CA PRO A 33 0.89 -19.94 19.21
C PRO A 33 0.89 -20.45 17.77
N GLU A 34 1.17 -21.74 17.58
CA GLU A 34 1.16 -22.41 16.26
C GLU A 34 -0.19 -22.22 15.55
N GLU A 35 -1.27 -22.16 16.32
CA GLU A 35 -2.60 -21.79 15.85
C GLU A 35 -2.60 -20.46 15.10
N VAL A 36 -1.91 -19.43 15.60
CA VAL A 36 -1.84 -18.12 14.95
C VAL A 36 -0.87 -18.14 13.77
N VAL A 37 0.26 -18.84 13.87
CA VAL A 37 1.28 -18.91 12.81
C VAL A 37 0.73 -19.62 11.57
N SER A 38 -0.02 -20.72 11.76
CA SER A 38 -0.60 -21.51 10.67
C SER A 38 -1.58 -20.74 9.77
N VAL A 39 -2.13 -19.60 10.24
CA VAL A 39 -3.01 -18.74 9.42
C VAL A 39 -2.27 -18.14 8.23
N PHE A 40 -0.96 -17.88 8.35
CA PHE A 40 -0.16 -17.26 7.28
C PHE A 40 0.04 -18.24 6.12
N SER A 41 0.38 -19.50 6.41
CA SER A 41 0.50 -20.54 5.38
C SER A 41 -0.83 -20.85 4.70
N TRP A 42 -1.94 -20.80 5.44
CA TRP A 42 -3.28 -20.93 4.85
C TRP A 42 -3.62 -19.76 3.93
N PHE A 43 -3.30 -18.52 4.32
CA PHE A 43 -3.57 -17.33 3.53
C PHE A 43 -2.90 -17.41 2.14
N GLU A 44 -1.62 -17.81 2.10
CA GLU A 44 -0.86 -18.00 0.87
C GLU A 44 -1.41 -19.13 -0.01
N THR A 45 -1.53 -20.33 0.56
CA THR A 45 -1.86 -21.55 -0.21
C THR A 45 -3.30 -21.58 -0.70
N TRP A 46 -4.21 -20.88 -0.02
CA TRP A 46 -5.64 -21.04 -0.25
C TRP A 46 -6.35 -19.73 -0.58
N LEU A 47 -6.22 -18.70 0.27
CA LEU A 47 -7.01 -17.48 0.13
C LEU A 47 -6.58 -16.66 -1.09
N CYS A 48 -5.28 -16.53 -1.34
CA CYS A 48 -4.76 -15.82 -2.51
C CYS A 48 -5.11 -16.47 -3.85
N HIS A 49 -5.35 -17.79 -3.87
CA HIS A 49 -5.66 -18.52 -5.10
C HIS A 49 -7.16 -18.63 -5.38
N ARG A 50 -8.01 -18.50 -4.34
CA ARG A 50 -9.46 -18.64 -4.47
C ARG A 50 -10.22 -17.32 -4.50
N CYS A 51 -9.68 -16.26 -3.92
CA CYS A 51 -10.32 -14.95 -3.95
C CYS A 51 -9.73 -14.12 -5.10
N LEU A 52 -10.47 -14.02 -6.20
CA LEU A 52 -10.13 -13.17 -7.34
C LEU A 52 -10.55 -11.71 -7.13
N GLU A 53 -11.37 -11.47 -6.11
CA GLU A 53 -11.84 -10.14 -5.73
C GLU A 53 -10.78 -9.38 -4.91
N LEU A 54 -10.84 -8.05 -4.92
CA LEU A 54 -9.93 -7.19 -4.15
C LEU A 54 -10.22 -7.21 -2.64
N SER A 55 -11.32 -7.84 -2.25
CA SER A 55 -11.83 -7.87 -0.89
C SER A 55 -12.64 -9.12 -0.59
N ILE A 56 -12.75 -9.44 0.69
CA ILE A 56 -13.58 -10.50 1.22
C ILE A 56 -14.47 -9.97 2.35
N THR A 57 -15.74 -10.39 2.42
CA THR A 57 -16.62 -10.00 3.53
C THR A 57 -16.21 -10.69 4.83
N GLN A 58 -16.62 -10.13 5.98
CA GLN A 58 -16.35 -10.77 7.27
C GLN A 58 -16.96 -12.17 7.36
N GLU A 59 -18.18 -12.35 6.83
CA GLU A 59 -18.89 -13.63 6.84
C GLU A 59 -18.14 -14.67 6.00
N GLU A 60 -17.75 -14.35 4.77
CA GLU A 60 -16.97 -15.26 3.90
C GLU A 60 -15.61 -15.61 4.52
N LEU A 61 -14.92 -14.62 5.10
CA LEU A 61 -13.63 -14.85 5.74
C LEU A 61 -13.76 -15.80 6.94
N GLN A 62 -14.78 -15.60 7.79
CA GLN A 62 -15.06 -16.47 8.92
C GLN A 62 -15.47 -17.88 8.46
N GLN A 63 -16.27 -18.01 7.40
CA GLN A 63 -16.64 -19.30 6.81
C GLN A 63 -15.39 -20.07 6.35
N HIS A 64 -14.47 -19.41 5.64
CA HIS A 64 -13.25 -20.06 5.17
C HIS A 64 -12.30 -20.45 6.32
N LEU A 65 -12.17 -19.59 7.34
CA LEU A 65 -11.37 -19.91 8.52
C LEU A 65 -11.98 -21.08 9.30
N THR A 66 -13.30 -21.12 9.48
CA THR A 66 -14.01 -22.20 10.18
C THR A 66 -13.86 -23.52 9.43
N ALA A 67 -13.98 -23.50 8.09
CA ALA A 67 -13.79 -24.68 7.26
C ALA A 67 -12.36 -25.24 7.33
N ARG A 68 -11.36 -24.37 7.50
CA ARG A 68 -9.94 -24.77 7.57
C ARG A 68 -9.49 -25.21 8.96
N PHE A 69 -9.96 -24.51 10.00
CA PHE A 69 -9.53 -24.66 11.38
C PHE A 69 -10.70 -25.21 12.20
N THR A 70 -10.90 -26.52 12.12
CA THR A 70 -12.00 -27.23 12.82
C THR A 70 -11.92 -27.01 14.33
N GLY A 71 -13.06 -26.68 14.96
CA GLY A 71 -13.13 -26.44 16.40
C GLY A 71 -12.70 -25.04 16.85
N ALA A 72 -12.45 -24.11 15.91
CA ALA A 72 -12.17 -22.72 16.25
C ALA A 72 -13.41 -22.04 16.87
N SER A 73 -13.25 -21.47 18.06
CA SER A 73 -14.22 -20.53 18.64
C SER A 73 -14.21 -19.21 17.88
N GLU A 74 -15.29 -18.43 17.99
CA GLU A 74 -15.37 -17.07 17.45
C GLU A 74 -14.19 -16.20 17.91
N SER A 75 -13.79 -16.31 19.18
CA SER A 75 -12.62 -15.64 19.73
C SER A 75 -11.30 -16.06 19.06
N SER A 76 -11.16 -17.32 18.66
CA SER A 76 -9.97 -17.81 17.94
C SER A 76 -9.93 -17.27 16.50
N LEU A 77 -11.10 -17.09 15.86
CA LEU A 77 -11.20 -16.48 14.53
C LEU A 77 -10.76 -15.02 14.55
N ASP A 78 -11.21 -14.24 15.54
CA ASP A 78 -10.83 -12.83 15.67
C ASP A 78 -9.33 -12.63 15.88
N VAL A 79 -8.70 -13.53 16.65
CA VAL A 79 -7.24 -13.53 16.84
C VAL A 79 -6.51 -13.77 15.52
N ARG A 80 -7.00 -14.71 14.69
CA ARG A 80 -6.43 -15.01 13.37
C ARG A 80 -6.59 -13.86 12.38
N ILE A 81 -7.79 -13.25 12.32
CA ILE A 81 -8.06 -12.07 11.49
C ILE A 81 -7.16 -10.91 11.91
N SER A 82 -7.05 -10.67 13.22
CA SER A 82 -6.16 -9.65 13.78
C SER A 82 -4.69 -9.91 13.42
N ALA A 83 -4.24 -11.18 13.42
CA ALA A 83 -2.89 -11.52 13.00
C ALA A 83 -2.62 -11.20 11.53
N LEU A 84 -3.58 -11.48 10.62
CA LEU A 84 -3.49 -11.14 9.20
C LEU A 84 -3.48 -9.62 8.97
N MET A 85 -4.30 -8.87 9.73
CA MET A 85 -4.30 -7.40 9.68
C MET A 85 -2.98 -6.80 10.16
N ASN A 86 -2.47 -7.27 11.30
CA ASN A 86 -1.21 -6.79 11.88
C ASN A 86 0.01 -7.15 11.02
N ALA A 87 -0.08 -8.22 10.22
CA ALA A 87 0.92 -8.57 9.22
C ALA A 87 0.84 -7.70 7.95
N GLY A 88 -0.18 -6.85 7.83
CA GLY A 88 -0.44 -6.04 6.64
C GLY A 88 -0.85 -6.88 5.44
N LEU A 89 -1.52 -8.02 5.67
CA LEU A 89 -2.08 -8.88 4.61
C LEU A 89 -3.55 -8.56 4.34
N LEU A 90 -4.25 -8.04 5.36
CA LEU A 90 -5.62 -7.56 5.27
C LEU A 90 -5.73 -6.11 5.77
N THR A 91 -6.64 -5.34 5.16
CA THR A 91 -7.02 -4.00 5.62
C THR A 91 -8.52 -3.95 5.85
N ARG A 92 -8.96 -3.63 7.07
CA ARG A 92 -10.38 -3.55 7.41
C ARG A 92 -11.02 -2.35 6.73
N MET A 93 -12.17 -2.57 6.12
CA MET A 93 -13.02 -1.56 5.52
C MET A 93 -14.47 -1.71 5.99
N VAL A 94 -15.15 -0.58 6.15
CA VAL A 94 -16.59 -0.54 6.35
C VAL A 94 -17.19 -0.21 5.00
N ALA A 95 -17.82 -1.20 4.35
CA ALA A 95 -18.46 -1.01 3.07
C ALA A 95 -19.98 -0.93 3.24
N GLN A 96 -20.60 -0.06 2.45
CA GLN A 96 -22.02 -0.14 2.13
C GLN A 96 -22.16 -1.10 0.97
N VAL A 97 -22.36 -2.38 1.26
CA VAL A 97 -22.73 -3.35 0.22
C VAL A 97 -24.24 -3.53 0.33
N SER A 98 -24.96 -3.27 -0.78
CA SER A 98 -26.40 -3.55 -0.90
C SER A 98 -27.26 -3.07 0.29
N ASN A 99 -27.16 -1.78 0.66
CA ASN A 99 -27.94 -1.15 1.74
C ASN A 99 -27.75 -1.75 3.16
N GLN A 100 -26.72 -2.57 3.38
CA GLN A 100 -26.33 -3.05 4.70
C GLN A 100 -24.90 -2.57 5.03
N ARG A 101 -24.70 -2.12 6.28
CA ARG A 101 -23.36 -1.86 6.82
C ARG A 101 -22.69 -3.18 7.10
N GLY A 102 -21.74 -3.58 6.26
CA GLY A 102 -20.91 -4.76 6.45
C GLY A 102 -19.45 -4.40 6.73
N THR A 103 -18.78 -5.24 7.51
CA THR A 103 -17.30 -5.23 7.55
C THR A 103 -16.79 -6.08 6.41
N CYS A 104 -15.88 -5.53 5.61
CA CYS A 104 -15.10 -6.28 4.63
C CYS A 104 -13.61 -6.05 4.86
N TYR A 105 -12.79 -6.93 4.29
CA TYR A 105 -11.34 -6.88 4.39
C TYR A 105 -10.75 -6.83 2.99
N TRP A 106 -9.98 -5.80 2.69
CA TRP A 106 -9.22 -5.70 1.44
C TRP A 106 -7.93 -6.48 1.54
N PHE A 107 -7.55 -7.16 0.47
CA PHE A 107 -6.22 -7.76 0.39
C PHE A 107 -5.19 -6.65 0.24
N SER A 108 -4.25 -6.62 1.18
CA SER A 108 -3.21 -5.60 1.18
C SER A 108 -2.22 -5.84 0.05
N ILE A 109 -1.86 -4.76 -0.66
CA ILE A 109 -0.84 -4.80 -1.70
C ILE A 109 0.54 -4.76 -1.02
N PRO A 110 1.43 -5.74 -1.29
CA PRO A 110 2.76 -5.75 -0.71
C PRO A 110 3.54 -4.46 -0.99
N GLY A 111 4.11 -3.88 0.06
CA GLY A 111 4.90 -2.65 -0.04
C GLY A 111 4.09 -1.36 -0.26
N ILE A 112 2.75 -1.40 -0.22
CA ILE A 112 1.91 -0.21 -0.41
C ILE A 112 2.20 0.89 0.62
N GLY A 113 2.51 0.53 1.87
CA GLY A 113 2.87 1.50 2.91
C GLY A 113 4.16 2.26 2.57
N VAL A 114 5.15 1.58 1.98
CA VAL A 114 6.39 2.23 1.51
C VAL A 114 6.08 3.17 0.35
N LEU A 115 5.25 2.75 -0.60
CA LEU A 115 4.82 3.61 -1.71
C LEU A 115 4.05 4.84 -1.21
N ALA A 116 3.06 4.65 -0.34
CA ALA A 116 2.25 5.71 0.24
C ALA A 116 3.10 6.70 1.04
N LYS A 117 4.07 6.20 1.82
CA LYS A 117 5.05 7.05 2.54
C LYS A 117 5.88 7.89 1.57
N ASN A 118 6.42 7.28 0.51
CA ASN A 118 7.19 8.00 -0.50
C ASN A 118 6.35 9.04 -1.25
N LEU A 119 5.07 8.74 -1.50
CA LEU A 119 4.11 9.67 -2.09
C LEU A 119 3.92 10.90 -1.19
N VAL A 120 3.54 10.68 0.07
CA VAL A 120 3.30 11.77 1.05
C VAL A 120 4.55 12.60 1.26
N HIS A 121 5.70 11.95 1.49
CA HIS A 121 6.96 12.66 1.72
C HIS A 121 7.38 13.52 0.52
N GLY A 122 7.26 12.99 -0.71
CA GLY A 122 7.63 13.75 -1.90
C GLY A 122 6.69 14.92 -2.17
N ARG A 123 5.39 14.78 -1.88
CA ARG A 123 4.43 15.89 -1.90
C ARG A 123 4.84 16.98 -0.93
N THR A 124 5.08 16.64 0.34
CA THR A 124 5.45 17.62 1.37
C THR A 124 6.77 18.31 1.04
N GLU A 125 7.76 17.57 0.52
CA GLU A 125 9.03 18.15 0.08
C GLU A 125 8.82 19.12 -1.09
N LEU A 126 8.05 18.73 -2.11
CA LEU A 126 7.76 19.56 -3.28
C LEU A 126 6.96 20.83 -2.91
N GLU A 127 5.95 20.68 -2.07
CA GLU A 127 5.18 21.80 -1.51
C GLU A 127 6.10 22.73 -0.69
N GLY A 128 7.03 22.18 0.10
CA GLY A 128 8.05 22.92 0.84
C GLY A 128 9.05 23.67 -0.06
N LEU A 129 9.49 23.06 -1.16
CA LEU A 129 10.39 23.68 -2.13
C LEU A 129 9.76 24.90 -2.83
N LEU A 130 8.48 24.81 -3.16
CA LEU A 130 7.75 25.87 -3.85
C LEU A 130 7.24 26.94 -2.89
N SER A 131 6.72 26.58 -1.71
CA SER A 131 6.17 27.53 -0.74
C SER A 131 7.19 28.58 -0.27
N ARG A 132 8.48 28.23 -0.22
CA ARG A 132 9.58 29.16 0.11
C ARG A 132 9.84 30.24 -0.96
N ARG A 133 9.28 30.10 -2.16
CA ARG A 133 9.41 31.09 -3.24
C ARG A 133 8.33 32.16 -3.11
N ARG A 134 8.68 33.41 -3.41
CA ARG A 134 7.77 34.59 -3.33
C ARG A 134 6.39 34.33 -3.93
N TYR A 135 6.34 33.71 -5.11
CA TYR A 135 5.11 33.45 -5.87
C TYR A 135 4.69 31.97 -5.89
N CYS A 136 5.35 31.12 -5.11
CA CYS A 136 5.12 29.66 -5.10
C CYS A 136 5.13 29.01 -6.48
N GLU A 137 5.98 29.51 -7.37
CA GLU A 137 6.04 29.08 -8.77
C GLU A 137 7.47 28.86 -9.28
N ILE A 138 7.56 28.04 -10.33
CA ILE A 138 8.81 27.69 -11.00
C ILE A 138 8.53 27.16 -12.41
N LEU A 139 9.46 27.34 -13.35
CA LEU A 139 9.39 26.66 -14.65
C LEU A 139 9.54 25.14 -14.45
N GLN A 140 8.70 24.35 -15.11
CA GLN A 140 8.71 22.88 -15.00
C GLN A 140 10.10 22.30 -15.26
N LYS A 141 10.77 22.73 -16.34
CA LYS A 141 12.12 22.29 -16.70
C LYS A 141 13.18 22.53 -15.60
N GLU A 142 12.99 23.57 -14.80
CA GLU A 142 13.90 23.90 -13.69
C GLU A 142 13.58 23.09 -12.44
N LEU A 143 12.30 22.73 -12.26
CA LEU A 143 11.87 21.88 -11.17
C LEU A 143 12.30 20.43 -11.39
N GLU A 144 12.15 19.91 -12.61
CA GLU A 144 12.49 18.53 -12.99
C GLU A 144 13.98 18.20 -12.82
N LYS A 145 14.86 19.21 -12.91
CA LYS A 145 16.30 19.06 -12.63
C LYS A 145 16.62 18.87 -11.15
N ARG A 146 15.69 19.20 -10.25
CA ARG A 146 15.91 19.07 -8.81
C ARG A 146 15.68 17.63 -8.37
N LYS A 147 16.50 17.18 -7.44
CA LYS A 147 16.35 15.89 -6.78
C LYS A 147 15.46 16.03 -5.55
N LEU A 148 14.56 15.08 -5.35
CA LEU A 148 13.86 14.89 -4.09
C LEU A 148 14.69 13.97 -3.19
N HIS A 149 14.75 14.30 -1.91
CA HIS A 149 15.51 13.57 -0.91
C HIS A 149 14.65 12.65 -0.06
N ASN A 150 13.37 12.98 0.12
CA ASN A 150 12.47 12.27 1.02
C ASN A 150 11.58 11.24 0.31
N SER A 151 11.70 11.14 -1.02
CA SER A 151 10.94 10.21 -1.86
C SER A 151 11.86 9.48 -2.83
N SER A 152 11.65 8.17 -2.96
CA SER A 152 12.25 7.36 -4.02
C SER A 152 11.54 7.52 -5.37
N LEU A 153 10.38 8.19 -5.41
CA LEU A 153 9.66 8.49 -6.65
C LEU A 153 10.25 9.77 -7.28
N GLY A 154 10.44 9.76 -8.60
CA GLY A 154 11.07 10.88 -9.30
C GLY A 154 10.26 12.17 -9.29
N MET A 155 10.92 13.32 -9.48
CA MET A 155 10.28 14.65 -9.48
C MET A 155 9.08 14.73 -10.43
N CYS A 156 9.22 14.22 -11.66
CA CYS A 156 8.14 14.24 -12.65
C CYS A 156 6.88 13.47 -12.20
N PHE A 157 7.04 12.43 -11.36
CA PHE A 157 5.90 11.71 -10.79
C PHE A 157 5.09 12.64 -9.87
N HIS A 158 5.76 13.32 -8.93
CA HIS A 158 5.12 14.22 -7.98
C HIS A 158 4.52 15.46 -8.64
N ILE A 159 5.16 16.00 -9.69
CA ILE A 159 4.57 17.08 -10.50
C ILE A 159 3.23 16.66 -11.08
N ARG A 160 3.18 15.50 -11.75
CA ARG A 160 1.93 14.98 -12.35
C ARG A 160 0.87 14.69 -11.30
N ASP A 161 1.27 14.15 -10.17
CA ASP A 161 0.37 13.85 -9.05
C ASP A 161 -0.25 15.13 -8.44
N LEU A 162 0.54 16.20 -8.24
CA LEU A 162 0.02 17.48 -7.76
C LEU A 162 -0.84 18.22 -8.81
N LEU A 163 -0.52 18.09 -10.10
CA LEU A 163 -1.36 18.60 -11.18
C LEU A 163 -2.70 17.86 -11.24
N GLY A 164 -2.66 16.52 -11.20
CA GLY A 164 -3.85 15.67 -11.26
C GLY A 164 -4.78 15.81 -10.05
N SER A 165 -4.23 16.12 -8.88
CA SER A 165 -5.00 16.43 -7.67
C SER A 165 -5.47 17.88 -7.57
N GLY A 166 -5.11 18.74 -8.52
CA GLY A 166 -5.50 20.16 -8.53
C GLY A 166 -4.77 21.05 -7.53
N LYS A 167 -3.79 20.52 -6.79
CA LYS A 167 -2.94 21.27 -5.85
C LYS A 167 -1.87 22.13 -6.54
N MET A 168 -1.63 21.87 -7.81
CA MET A 168 -0.72 22.62 -8.66
C MET A 168 -1.42 22.98 -9.96
N LYS A 169 -1.13 24.16 -10.48
CA LYS A 169 -1.59 24.62 -11.80
C LYS A 169 -0.39 24.81 -12.71
N SER A 170 -0.61 24.57 -14.00
CA SER A 170 0.36 24.83 -15.06
C SER A 170 -0.17 25.92 -15.97
N SER A 171 0.64 26.92 -16.28
CA SER A 171 0.35 27.94 -17.30
C SER A 171 1.45 27.96 -18.36
N ALA A 172 1.06 28.07 -19.63
CA ALA A 172 2.00 28.22 -20.71
C ALA A 172 2.67 29.60 -20.65
N THR A 173 4.00 29.65 -20.82
CA THR A 173 4.76 30.89 -20.96
C THR A 173 5.70 30.76 -22.16
N THR A 174 6.28 31.88 -22.60
CA THR A 174 7.28 31.92 -23.69
C THR A 174 8.51 31.06 -23.41
N CYS A 175 8.79 30.75 -22.14
CA CYS A 175 9.97 30.00 -21.69
C CYS A 175 9.66 28.54 -21.29
N GLY A 176 8.42 28.09 -21.50
CA GLY A 176 7.91 26.77 -21.12
C GLY A 176 6.78 26.85 -20.07
N ALA A 177 6.32 25.68 -19.60
CA ALA A 177 5.27 25.61 -18.59
C ALA A 177 5.73 26.15 -17.23
N LEU A 178 4.96 27.08 -16.67
CA LEU A 178 5.14 27.62 -15.32
C LEU A 178 4.20 26.88 -14.36
N LEU A 179 4.79 26.22 -13.36
CA LEU A 179 4.08 25.50 -12.33
C LEU A 179 3.89 26.39 -11.12
N ARG A 180 2.67 26.47 -10.58
CA ARG A 180 2.34 27.25 -9.39
C ARG A 180 1.52 26.41 -8.41
N LEU A 181 1.87 26.44 -7.13
CA LEU A 181 1.02 25.85 -6.09
C LEU A 181 -0.29 26.62 -5.95
N VAL A 182 -1.39 25.90 -5.78
CA VAL A 182 -2.67 26.49 -5.39
C VAL A 182 -2.61 26.78 -3.91
N ARG A 183 -2.75 28.06 -3.52
CA ARG A 183 -2.95 28.45 -2.13
C ARG A 183 -4.43 28.26 -1.81
N ASN A 184 -4.72 27.49 -0.77
CA ASN A 184 -6.03 27.45 -0.13
C ASN A 184 -6.25 28.72 0.68
#